data_AF-A0A7W1K6F6-F1
#
_entry.id   AF-A0A7W1K6F6-F1
#
_cell.length_a   1.000
_cell.length_b   1.000
_cell.length_c   1.000
_cell.angle_alpha   90.00
_cell.angle_beta   90.00
_cell.angle_gamma   90.00
#
_symmetry.space_group_name_H-M   'P 1'
#
loop_
_entity.id
_entity.type
_entity.pdbx_description
1 polymer ?
#
loop_
_entity_poly.entity_id
_entity_poly.type
_entity_poly.pdbx_seq_one_letter_code
_entity_poly.pdbx_strand_id
1 'polypeptide(L)'
;MMLVRTTIDTPLGPFTVFSGDAGVVRTIFGEEDPVEDPDVLEDRRRAAPIRREVDAYFRGTLRAFETSADLSGLGEGFARRVLETVKTIPYGQMWTYGDVAAAAGVA
;
A
#
# COMPACT_ATOMS: atom_id res chain seq x y z
N MET A 1 -6.63 -6.60 -15.75
CA MET A 1 -5.73 -5.50 -15.35
C MET A 1 -4.37 -6.11 -15.14
N MET A 2 -3.31 -5.61 -15.78
CA MET A 2 -1.99 -6.21 -15.61
C MET A 2 -1.40 -5.75 -14.28
N LEU A 3 -1.18 -6.69 -13.36
CA LEU A 3 -0.57 -6.39 -12.08
C LEU A 3 0.92 -6.68 -12.14
N VAL A 4 1.70 -5.83 -11.48
CA VAL A 4 3.12 -6.05 -11.21
C VAL A 4 3.28 -6.46 -9.76
N ARG A 5 4.08 -7.51 -9.53
CA ARG A 5 4.48 -7.95 -8.19
C ARG A 5 5.96 -7.66 -7.95
N THR A 6 6.27 -7.22 -6.74
CA THR A 6 7.65 -7.18 -6.24
C THR A 6 7.69 -7.55 -4.77
N THR A 7 8.70 -8.32 -4.38
CA THR A 7 9.00 -8.62 -2.97
C THR A 7 10.28 -7.90 -2.57
N ILE A 8 10.22 -7.20 -1.44
CA ILE A 8 11.30 -6.37 -0.89
C ILE A 8 11.64 -6.92 0.49
N ASP A 9 12.92 -7.18 0.74
CA ASP A 9 13.38 -7.55 2.08
C ASP A 9 13.38 -6.31 2.97
N THR A 10 12.65 -6.38 4.09
CA THR A 10 12.57 -5.28 5.05
C THR A 10 13.03 -5.76 6.43
N PRO A 11 13.34 -4.85 7.37
CA PRO A 11 13.60 -5.23 8.77
C PRO A 11 12.45 -5.98 9.46
N LEU A 12 11.24 -5.95 8.89
CA LEU A 12 10.06 -6.67 9.37
C LEU A 12 9.82 -8.00 8.63
N GLY A 13 10.75 -8.40 7.76
CA GLY A 13 10.62 -9.56 6.87
C GLY A 13 10.26 -9.19 5.43
N PRO A 14 9.97 -10.20 4.58
CA PRO A 14 9.55 -9.97 3.20
C PRO A 14 8.28 -9.13 3.12
N PHE A 15 8.31 -8.10 2.27
CA PHE A 15 7.18 -7.23 1.99
C PHE A 15 6.84 -7.30 0.50
N THR A 16 5.71 -7.92 0.19
CA THR A 16 5.23 -8.09 -1.19
C THR A 16 4.22 -6.99 -1.53
N VAL A 17 4.44 -6.33 -2.66
CA VAL A 17 3.58 -5.26 -3.17
C VAL A 17 3.04 -5.65 -4.55
N PHE A 18 1.74 -5.45 -4.73
CA PHE A 18 1.04 -5.59 -6.00
C PHE A 18 0.57 -4.22 -6.47
N SER A 19 0.89 -3.86 -7.70
CA SER A 19 0.53 -2.57 -8.29
C SER A 19 0.03 -2.71 -9.73
N GLY A 20 -1.04 -2.00 -10.05
CA GLY A 20 -1.47 -1.75 -11.43
C GLY A 20 -0.97 -0.39 -11.92
N ASP A 21 -1.46 0.05 -13.08
CA ASP A 21 -1.07 1.33 -13.67
C ASP A 21 -1.53 2.54 -12.83
N ALA A 22 -2.60 2.40 -12.04
CA ALA A 22 -3.14 3.47 -11.18
C ALA A 22 -2.47 3.56 -9.79
N GLY A 23 -1.71 2.54 -9.38
CA GLY A 23 -1.05 2.50 -8.08
C GLY A 23 -1.03 1.12 -7.41
N VAL A 24 -0.62 1.10 -6.15
CA VAL A 24 -0.59 -0.09 -5.29
C VAL A 24 -2.01 -0.50 -4.94
N VAL A 25 -2.34 -1.76 -5.19
CA VAL A 25 -3.67 -2.34 -4.91
C VAL A 25 -3.67 -3.24 -3.68
N ARG A 26 -2.51 -3.85 -3.36
CA ARG A 26 -2.38 -4.80 -2.25
C ARG A 26 -0.94 -4.85 -1.75
N THR A 27 -0.80 -5.04 -0.43
CA THR A 27 0.49 -5.25 0.23
C THR A 27 0.38 -6.40 1.24
N ILE A 28 1.48 -7.11 1.48
CA ILE A 28 1.53 -8.27 2.37
C ILE A 28 2.89 -8.29 3.08
N PHE A 29 2.89 -8.56 4.38
CA PHE A 29 4.08 -8.93 5.13
C PHE A 29 4.11 -10.45 5.36
N GLY A 30 5.30 -11.05 5.25
CA GLY A 30 5.53 -12.47 5.48
C GLY A 30 5.60 -13.30 4.20
N GLU A 31 5.65 -14.63 4.36
CA GLU A 31 5.60 -15.56 3.24
C GLU A 31 4.21 -15.52 2.61
N GLU A 32 4.15 -15.28 1.30
CA GLU A 32 2.93 -15.42 0.53
C GLU A 32 2.75 -16.90 0.17
N ASP A 33 1.53 -17.43 0.26
CA ASP A 33 1.21 -18.69 -0.40
C ASP A 33 1.54 -18.55 -1.89
N PRO A 34 2.19 -19.54 -2.53
CA PRO A 34 2.52 -19.53 -3.95
C PRO A 34 1.26 -19.75 -4.78
N VAL A 35 0.31 -18.82 -4.72
CA VAL A 35 -0.74 -18.73 -5.72
C VAL A 35 -0.12 -18.05 -6.93
N GLU A 36 0.30 -18.85 -7.91
CA GLU A 36 0.63 -18.35 -9.23
C GLU A 36 -0.64 -17.73 -9.81
N ASP A 37 -0.76 -16.41 -9.72
CA ASP A 37 -1.77 -15.66 -10.45
C ASP A 37 -1.21 -15.37 -11.85
N PRO A 38 -1.72 -16.02 -12.91
CA PRO A 38 -1.18 -15.88 -14.26
C PRO A 38 -1.28 -14.45 -14.81
N ASP A 39 -2.10 -13.58 -14.20
CA ASP A 39 -2.25 -12.17 -14.59
C ASP A 39 -1.27 -11.23 -13.85
N VAL A 40 -0.37 -11.78 -13.03
CA VAL A 40 0.64 -11.04 -12.27
C VAL A 40 2.03 -11.23 -12.89
N LEU A 41 2.64 -10.13 -13.32
CA LEU A 41 3.98 -10.11 -13.88
C LEU A 41 5.03 -9.67 -12.86
N GLU A 42 6.23 -10.26 -12.94
CA GLU A 42 7.41 -9.68 -12.32
C GLU A 42 8.06 -8.66 -13.26
N ASP A 43 7.80 -7.37 -13.03
CA ASP A 43 8.43 -6.27 -13.77
C ASP A 43 9.27 -5.39 -12.83
N ARG A 44 10.58 -5.67 -12.81
CA ARG A 44 11.55 -4.94 -11.97
C ARG A 44 11.62 -3.45 -12.30
N ARG A 45 11.39 -3.03 -13.55
CA ARG A 45 11.47 -1.61 -13.93
C ARG A 45 10.26 -0.85 -13.43
N ARG A 46 9.06 -1.40 -13.64
CA ARG A 46 7.81 -0.81 -13.12
C ARG A 46 7.78 -0.77 -11.60
N ALA A 47 8.35 -1.78 -10.94
CA ALA A 47 8.44 -1.85 -9.49
C ALA A 47 9.54 -0.95 -8.86
N ALA A 48 10.50 -0.45 -9.65
CA ALA A 48 11.66 0.26 -9.11
C ALA A 48 11.33 1.48 -8.21
N PRO A 49 10.34 2.33 -8.53
CA PRO A 49 9.95 3.44 -7.65
C PRO A 49 9.45 2.96 -6.28
N ILE A 50 8.59 1.94 -6.26
CA ILE A 50 8.04 1.34 -5.03
C ILE A 50 9.18 0.80 -4.16
N ARG A 51 10.10 0.04 -4.76
CA ARG A 51 11.27 -0.51 -4.05
C ARG A 51 12.10 0.61 -3.40
N ARG A 52 12.38 1.67 -4.14
CA ARG A 52 13.15 2.83 -3.66
C ARG A 52 12.48 3.51 -2.47
N GLU A 53 11.16 3.69 -2.52
CA GLU A 53 10.42 4.34 -1.43
C GLU A 53 10.38 3.48 -0.16
N VAL A 54 10.09 2.18 -0.29
CA VAL A 54 10.10 1.23 0.83
C VAL A 54 11.48 1.21 1.49
N ASP A 55 12.54 1.09 0.68
CA ASP A 55 13.92 1.14 1.15
C ASP A 55 14.24 2.46 1.90
N ALA A 56 13.80 3.60 1.37
CA ALA A 56 14.02 4.91 1.98
C ALA A 56 13.22 5.09 3.27
N TYR A 57 12.02 4.51 3.37
CA TYR A 57 11.19 4.51 4.56
C TYR A 57 11.86 3.74 5.70
N PHE A 58 12.31 2.52 5.43
CA PHE A 58 12.98 1.68 6.43
C PHE A 58 14.38 2.20 6.83
N ARG A 59 15.05 2.97 5.96
CA ARG A 59 16.25 3.75 6.33
C ARG A 59 15.95 5.02 7.13
N GLY A 60 14.68 5.38 7.31
CA GLY A 60 14.27 6.59 8.02
C GLY A 60 14.44 7.89 7.25
N THR A 61 14.75 7.82 5.94
CA THR A 61 14.96 9.00 5.07
C THR A 61 13.69 9.43 4.31
N LEU A 62 12.61 8.65 4.37
CA LEU A 62 11.31 8.96 3.79
C LEU A 62 10.24 8.96 4.88
N ARG A 63 9.38 9.99 4.90
CA ARG A 63 8.25 10.12 5.83
C ARG A 63 6.88 10.19 5.14
N ALA A 64 6.85 10.42 3.83
CA ALA A 64 5.65 10.43 3.00
C ALA A 64 5.95 9.70 1.69
N PHE A 65 5.04 8.82 1.26
CA PHE A 65 5.14 8.11 -0.01
C PHE A 65 4.53 8.94 -1.13
N GLU A 66 5.17 8.98 -2.31
CA GLU A 66 4.59 9.57 -3.52
C GLU A 66 3.82 8.52 -4.32
N THR A 67 4.10 7.22 -4.10
CA THR A 67 3.36 6.12 -4.70
C THR A 67 1.89 6.16 -4.31
N SER A 68 1.00 6.25 -5.32
CA SER A 68 -0.45 6.19 -5.13
C SER A 68 -0.92 4.79 -4.69
N ALA A 69 -1.89 4.77 -3.78
CA ALA A 69 -2.72 3.59 -3.52
C ALA A 69 -3.99 3.67 -4.39
N ASP A 70 -4.25 2.62 -5.16
CA ASP A 70 -5.45 2.48 -5.97
C ASP A 70 -6.58 1.84 -5.14
N LEU A 71 -7.53 2.68 -4.73
CA LEU A 71 -8.70 2.29 -3.95
C LEU A 71 -9.96 2.11 -4.80
N SER A 72 -9.84 2.17 -6.13
CA SER A 72 -10.99 2.10 -7.04
C SER A 72 -11.78 0.79 -6.92
N GLY A 73 -11.11 -0.31 -6.57
CA GLY A 73 -11.73 -1.62 -6.35
C GLY A 73 -12.66 -1.72 -5.13
N LEU A 74 -12.65 -0.74 -4.22
CA LEU A 74 -13.49 -0.75 -3.02
C LEU A 74 -14.89 -0.13 -3.22
N GLY A 75 -15.15 0.46 -4.39
CA GLY A 75 -16.36 1.24 -4.65
C GLY A 75 -16.44 2.53 -3.83
N GLU A 76 -17.56 3.26 -3.91
CA GLU A 76 -17.77 4.55 -3.22
C GLU A 76 -18.30 4.40 -1.78
N GLY A 77 -17.94 3.31 -1.11
CA GLY A 77 -18.44 2.92 0.20
C GLY A 77 -17.67 3.51 1.39
N PHE A 78 -18.11 3.12 2.59
CA PHE A 78 -17.47 3.50 3.86
C PHE A 78 -16.02 3.02 3.95
N ALA A 79 -15.71 1.80 3.49
CA ALA A 79 -14.34 1.26 3.51
C ALA A 79 -13.34 2.14 2.75
N ARG A 80 -13.74 2.68 1.58
CA ARG A 80 -12.93 3.62 0.82
C ARG A 80 -12.69 4.91 1.60
N ARG A 81 -13.74 5.50 2.18
CA ARG A 81 -13.62 6.74 3.00
C ARG A 81 -12.70 6.55 4.21
N VAL A 82 -12.75 5.38 4.86
CA VAL A 82 -11.86 5.04 5.96
C VAL A 82 -10.40 5.05 5.49
N LEU A 83 -10.07 4.38 4.39
CA LEU A 83 -8.69 4.34 3.89
C LEU A 83 -8.22 5.71 3.36
N GLU A 84 -9.11 6.48 2.72
CA GLU A 84 -8.83 7.87 2.33
C GLU A 84 -8.52 8.74 3.56
N THR A 85 -9.24 8.54 4.66
CA THR A 85 -8.98 9.23 5.95
C THR A 85 -7.65 8.79 6.56
N VAL A 86 -7.37 7.48 6.64
CA VAL A 86 -6.12 6.95 7.21
C VAL A 86 -4.89 7.49 6.48
N LYS A 87 -4.97 7.65 5.15
CA LYS A 87 -3.89 8.26 4.34
C LYS A 87 -3.53 9.70 4.76
N THR A 88 -4.41 10.41 5.46
CA THR A 88 -4.16 11.78 5.92
C THR A 88 -3.41 11.86 7.24
N ILE A 89 -3.26 10.74 7.97
CA ILE A 89 -2.58 10.71 9.27
C ILE A 89 -1.07 10.88 9.05
N PRO A 90 -0.44 11.93 9.60
CA PRO A 90 0.99 12.15 9.39
C PRO A 90 1.87 11.08 10.04
N TYR A 91 3.08 10.90 9.50
CA TYR A 91 4.07 10.01 10.09
C TYR A 91 4.31 10.31 11.58
N GLY A 92 4.30 9.26 12.40
CA GLY A 92 4.53 9.36 13.85
C GLY A 92 3.35 9.90 14.66
N GLN A 93 2.20 10.15 14.03
CA GLN A 93 0.96 10.50 14.70
C GLN A 93 0.02 9.28 14.80
N MET A 94 -0.90 9.31 15.75
CA MET A 94 -1.87 8.24 15.99
C MET A 94 -3.27 8.83 16.11
N TRP A 95 -4.24 8.17 15.49
CA TRP A 95 -5.66 8.44 15.65
C TRP A 95 -6.34 7.19 16.21
N THR A 96 -7.38 7.37 17.01
CA THR A 96 -8.20 6.26 17.48
C THR A 96 -9.15 5.78 16.38
N TYR A 97 -9.73 4.58 16.55
CA TYR A 97 -10.80 4.12 15.67
C TYR A 97 -12.00 5.08 15.63
N GLY A 98 -12.31 5.73 16.75
CA GLY A 98 -13.38 6.74 16.83
C GLY A 98 -13.06 7.99 16.02
N ASP A 99 -11.82 8.48 16.10
CA ASP A 99 -11.38 9.66 15.32
C ASP A 99 -11.50 9.39 13.80
N VAL A 100 -11.05 8.21 13.35
CA VAL A 100 -11.14 7.81 11.94
C VAL A 100 -12.59 7.62 11.50
N ALA A 101 -13.43 6.97 12.31
CA ALA A 101 -14.85 6.76 11.98
C ALA A 101 -15.60 8.10 11.86
N ALA A 102 -15.39 9.01 12.82
CA ALA A 102 -15.96 10.35 12.80
C ALA A 102 -15.53 11.14 11.57
N ALA A 103 -14.23 11.14 11.25
CA ALA A 103 -13.71 11.82 10.07
C ALA A 103 -14.18 11.19 8.74
N ALA A 104 -14.38 9.87 8.69
CA ALA A 104 -14.90 9.15 7.52
C ALA A 104 -16.43 9.31 7.33
N GLY A 105 -17.10 10.09 8.18
CA GLY A 105 -18.52 10.44 8.08
C GLY A 105 -19.47 9.51 8.81
N VAL A 106 -18.99 8.76 9.82
CA VAL A 106 -19.83 8.01 10.76
C VAL A 106 -19.71 8.71 12.11
N ALA A 107 -20.70 9.56 12.42
CA ALA A 107 -20.85 10.25 13.70
C ALA A 107 -21.99 9.62 14.51
#